data_AF-A0A482UW29-F1
#
_entry.id   AF-A0A482UW29-F1
#
_cell.length_a   1.000
_cell.length_b   1.000
_cell.length_c   1.000
_cell.angle_alpha   90.00
_cell.angle_beta   90.00
_cell.angle_gamma   90.00
#
_symmetry.space_group_name_H-M   'P 1'
#
loop_
_entity.id
_entity.type
_entity.pdbx_description
1 polymer ?
#
loop_
_entity_poly.entity_id
_entity_poly.type
_entity_poly.pdbx_seq_one_letter_code
_entity_poly.pdbx_strand_id
1 'polypeptide(L)' 'MFDGLYDFCSTYTGCSIDGAVKLNHGTCDVAINWAGGLHHAKKTEASGFCYINDIVLAILEL' A
#
# COMPACT_ATOMS: atom_id res chain seq x y z
N MET A 1 -11.82 -8.44 -13.81
CA MET A 1 -12.12 -7.82 -12.50
C MET A 1 -12.75 -8.91 -11.63
N PHE A 2 -12.50 -8.93 -10.33
CA PHE A 2 -13.04 -9.95 -9.42
C PHE A 2 -13.82 -9.28 -8.28
N ASP A 3 -14.74 -10.04 -7.68
CA ASP A 3 -15.54 -9.55 -6.55
C ASP A 3 -14.67 -9.31 -5.31
N GLY A 4 -14.84 -8.19 -4.62
CA GLY A 4 -13.97 -7.78 -3.51
C GLY A 4 -12.63 -7.14 -3.93
N LEU A 5 -12.45 -6.74 -5.20
CA LEU A 5 -11.23 -6.06 -5.67
C LEU A 5 -10.90 -4.82 -4.85
N TYR A 6 -11.90 -4.00 -4.52
CA TYR A 6 -11.69 -2.77 -3.76
C TYR A 6 -11.27 -3.05 -2.32
N ASP A 7 -11.82 -4.09 -1.69
CA ASP A 7 -11.47 -4.48 -0.32
C ASP A 7 -10.05 -5.05 -0.27
N PHE A 8 -9.67 -5.85 -1.27
CA PHE A 8 -8.29 -6.30 -1.47
C PHE A 8 -7.34 -5.09 -1.56
N CYS A 9 -7.69 -4.09 -2.40
CA CYS A 9 -6.90 -2.88 -2.57
C CYS A 9 -6.78 -2.03 -1.33
N SER A 10 -7.89 -1.86 -0.62
CA SER A 10 -7.95 -1.08 0.62
C SER A 10 -7.13 -1.74 1.72
N THR A 11 -7.15 -3.07 1.81
CA THR A 11 -6.41 -3.82 2.83
C THR A 11 -4.90 -3.67 2.67
N TYR A 12 -4.33 -4.00 1.51
CA TYR A 12 -2.87 -3.91 1.35
C TYR A 12 -2.38 -2.47 1.42
N THR A 13 -3.15 -1.51 0.91
CA THR A 13 -2.80 -0.08 0.95
C THR A 13 -2.82 0.45 2.38
N GLY A 14 -3.87 0.13 3.15
CA GLY A 14 -4.01 0.54 4.53
C GLY A 14 -2.88 -0.01 5.41
N CYS A 15 -2.47 -1.26 5.21
CA CYS A 15 -1.33 -1.84 5.93
C CYS A 15 0.00 -1.13 5.61
N SER A 16 0.24 -0.72 4.36
CA SER A 16 1.44 0.03 3.99
C SER A 16 1.46 1.44 4.62
N ILE A 17 0.31 2.13 4.65
CA ILE A 17 0.17 3.43 5.33
C ILE A 17 0.36 3.28 6.85
N ASP A 18 -0.28 2.29 7.50
CA ASP A 18 -0.10 2.03 8.93
C ASP A 18 1.36 1.70 9.29
N GLY A 19 2.06 0.98 8.41
CA GLY A 19 3.50 0.76 8.53
C GLY A 19 4.30 2.07 8.53
N ALA A 20 4.00 2.99 7.60
CA ALA A 20 4.63 4.31 7.54
C ALA A 20 4.32 5.16 8.78
N VAL A 21 3.06 5.20 9.23
CA VAL A 21 2.65 5.89 10.47
C VAL A 21 3.42 5.36 11.68
N LYS A 22 3.56 4.04 11.80
CA LYS A 22 4.29 3.42 12.92
C LYS A 22 5.77 3.78 12.94
N LEU A 23 6.40 3.84 11.77
CA LEU A 23 7.79 4.29 11.60
C LEU A 23 7.93 5.78 11.96
N ASN A 24 7.05 6.64 11.44
CA ASN A 24 7.05 8.09 11.72
C ASN A 24 6.90 8.42 13.20
N HIS A 25 6.06 7.66 13.91
CA HIS A 25 5.85 7.83 15.35
C HIS A 25 6.91 7.11 16.21
N GLY A 26 7.91 6.45 15.61
CA GLY A 26 8.95 5.71 16.33
C GLY A 26 8.40 4.55 17.17
N THR A 27 7.23 4.02 16.80
CA THR A 27 6.59 2.90 17.51
C THR A 27 7.09 1.53 17.03
N CYS A 28 7.81 1.50 15.92
CA CYS A 28 8.61 0.37 15.49
C CYS A 28 9.86 0.84 14.73
N ASP A 29 10.91 0.01 14.72
CA ASP A 29 12.11 0.23 13.89
C ASP A 29 11.93 -0.35 12.47
N VAL A 30 11.09 -1.38 12.34
CA VAL A 30 10.83 -2.10 11.09
C VAL A 30 9.35 -2.46 11.01
N ALA A 31 8.70 -2.16 9.89
CA ALA A 31 7.34 -2.60 9.57
C ALA A 31 7.36 -3.49 8.32
N ILE A 32 6.64 -4.62 8.36
CA ILE A 32 6.58 -5.59 7.26
C ILE A 32 5.12 -5.76 6.83
N ASN A 33 4.84 -5.52 5.54
CA ASN A 33 3.56 -5.80 4.89
C ASN A 33 3.77 -6.68 3.66
N TRP A 34 3.54 -7.99 3.79
CA TRP A 34 3.70 -8.94 2.68
C TRP A 34 2.61 -8.87 1.62
N ALA A 35 1.46 -8.25 1.93
CA ALA A 35 0.37 -8.08 0.98
C ALA A 35 0.58 -6.84 0.07
N GLY A 36 1.41 -5.89 0.51
CA GLY A 36 1.75 -4.68 -0.25
C GLY A 36 2.86 -4.90 -1.27
N GLY A 37 3.43 -3.79 -1.75
CA GLY A 37 4.52 -3.82 -2.75
C GLY A 37 4.04 -3.81 -4.20
N LEU A 38 2.83 -3.30 -4.45
CA LEU A 38 2.17 -3.35 -5.76
C LEU A 38 2.62 -2.15 -6.61
N HIS A 39 3.84 -2.27 -7.12
CA HIS A 39 4.64 -1.15 -7.64
C HIS A 39 4.30 -0.62 -9.04
N HIS A 40 3.43 -1.28 -9.81
CA HIS A 40 3.18 -0.91 -11.21
C HIS A 40 2.01 0.08 -11.39
N ALA A 41 1.15 0.25 -10.38
CA ALA A 41 0.00 1.14 -10.45
C ALA A 41 0.44 2.59 -10.68
N LYS A 42 -0.29 3.32 -11.53
CA LYS A 42 -0.05 4.74 -11.82
C LYS A 42 -1.24 5.57 -11.35
N LYS A 43 -1.11 6.90 -11.43
CA LYS A 43 -2.13 7.83 -10.93
C LYS A 43 -3.53 7.62 -11.56
N THR A 44 -3.59 7.25 -12.83
CA THR A 44 -4.85 7.14 -13.59
C THR A 44 -4.95 5.84 -14.39
N GLU A 45 -4.08 4.86 -14.13
CA GLU A 45 -4.10 3.57 -14.81
C GLU A 45 -3.62 2.43 -13.89
N ALA A 46 -4.29 1.28 -13.98
CA ALA A 46 -3.82 0.03 -13.41
C ALA A 46 -2.84 -0.64 -14.39
N SER A 47 -1.80 -1.28 -13.87
CA SER A 47 -0.78 -1.96 -14.68
C SER A 47 -0.19 -3.14 -13.92
N GLY A 48 0.11 -4.25 -14.62
CA GLY A 48 0.78 -5.40 -14.03
C GLY A 48 0.12 -5.93 -12.75
N PHE A 49 -1.21 -6.08 -12.75
CA PHE A 49 -2.02 -6.48 -11.59
C PHE A 49 -2.01 -5.52 -10.39
N CYS A 50 -1.38 -4.35 -10.52
CA CYS A 50 -1.36 -3.31 -9.50
C CYS A 50 -2.44 -2.27 -9.81
N TYR A 51 -3.34 -2.05 -8.85
CA TYR A 51 -4.50 -1.14 -8.99
C TYR A 51 -4.37 0.14 -8.16
N ILE A 52 -3.80 0.06 -6.96
CA ILE A 52 -3.43 1.19 -6.11
C ILE A 52 -1.94 1.04 -5.80
N ASN A 53 -1.19 2.14 -5.88
CA ASN A 53 0.24 2.13 -5.59
C ASN A 53 0.44 2.39 -4.08
N ASP A 54 0.38 1.34 -3.29
CA ASP A 54 0.55 1.40 -1.84
C ASP A 54 1.93 1.89 -1.42
N ILE A 55 2.96 1.57 -2.21
CA ILE A 55 4.33 2.04 -1.98
C ILE A 55 4.40 3.57 -2.05
N VAL A 56 3.83 4.16 -3.12
CA VAL A 56 3.81 5.63 -3.27
C VAL A 56 3.06 6.28 -2.12
N LEU A 57 1.91 5.73 -1.72
CA LEU A 57 1.12 6.29 -0.62
C LEU A 57 1.84 6.18 0.73
N ALA A 58 2.50 5.05 1.01
CA ALA A 58 3.32 4.90 2.20
C ALA A 58 4.51 5.87 2.21
N ILE A 59 5.20 6.05 1.07
CA ILE A 59 6.30 7.02 0.95
C ILE A 59 5.82 8.47 1.14
N LEU A 60 4.59 8.79 0.73
CA LEU A 60 4.02 10.13 0.96
C LEU A 60 3.65 10.39 2.42
N GLU A 61 3.39 9.34 3.19
CA GLU A 61 3.12 9.44 4.63
C GLU A 61 4.43 9.63 5.42
N LEU A 62 5.54 9.01 4.99
CA LEU A 62 6.89 9.19 5.56
C LEU A 62 7.38 10.65 5.48
#